data_AF-A0ABD2R8S1-F1
#
_entry.id   AF-A0ABD2R8S1-F1
#
_cell.length_a   1.000
_cell.length_b   1.000
_cell.length_c   1.000
_cell.angle_alpha   90.00
_cell.angle_beta   90.00
_cell.angle_gamma   90.00
#
_symmetry.space_group_name_H-M   'P 1'
#
loop_
_entity.id
_entity.type
_entity.pdbx_description
1 polymer ?
#
loop_
_entity_poly.entity_id
_entity_poly.type
_entity_poly.pdbx_seq_one_letter_code
_entity_poly.pdbx_strand_id
1 'polypeptide(L)'
;MHYSWSTEARARRALANISALLRPGGIFIGTMPDANVIVKKYREAEGLAFGNSVYWIRFDEEFSEKKFKSSNPFGIKYKFHLEDAVDCPEWIVPFPVFKAMADEFDFELVFVKNNHEFVDEYMKKPEFIELMRRLGALGDGNQDQSTLSPDEWEVAYLYLAFVLRKRGQPDQTRRNPRRDKGKMQLTKDDIENVNGAV
;
A
#
# COMPACT_ATOMS: atom_id res chain seq x y z
N MET A 1 4.49 -0.85 1.19
CA MET A 1 4.79 -2.30 1.20
C MET A 1 5.39 -2.77 -0.12
N HIS A 2 4.81 -2.50 -1.28
CA HIS A 2 5.34 -2.93 -2.58
C HIS A 2 6.82 -2.53 -2.84
N TYR A 3 7.29 -1.39 -2.34
CA TYR A 3 8.72 -1.04 -2.41
C TYR A 3 9.68 -2.01 -1.70
N SER A 4 9.22 -2.77 -0.70
CA SER A 4 10.04 -3.78 -0.03
C SER A 4 10.16 -5.08 -0.84
N TRP A 5 9.35 -5.27 -1.89
CA TRP A 5 9.32 -6.48 -2.72
C TRP A 5 10.45 -6.59 -3.74
N SER A 6 11.35 -5.60 -3.77
CA SER A 6 12.59 -5.64 -4.55
C SER A 6 13.45 -6.89 -4.29
N THR A 7 13.45 -7.39 -3.06
CA THR A 7 14.07 -8.67 -2.70
C THR A 7 13.29 -9.33 -1.55
N GLU A 8 13.37 -10.65 -1.43
CA GLU A 8 12.74 -11.37 -0.32
C GLU A 8 13.23 -10.86 1.05
N ALA A 9 14.55 -10.63 1.19
CA ALA A 9 15.14 -10.14 2.44
C ALA A 9 14.54 -8.81 2.89
N ARG A 10 14.29 -7.87 1.95
CA ARG A 10 13.65 -6.58 2.25
C ARG A 10 12.17 -6.74 2.61
N ALA A 11 11.44 -7.60 1.91
CA ALA A 11 10.05 -7.90 2.21
C ALA A 11 9.88 -8.48 3.62
N ARG A 12 10.70 -9.48 3.96
CA ARG A 12 10.76 -10.10 5.29
C ARG A 12 11.14 -9.09 6.37
N ARG A 13 12.16 -8.26 6.13
CA ARG A 13 12.58 -7.22 7.07
C ARG A 13 11.44 -6.22 7.35
N ALA A 14 10.70 -5.81 6.32
CA ALA A 14 9.58 -4.90 6.49
C ALA A 14 8.49 -5.50 7.39
N LEU A 15 8.07 -6.75 7.15
CA LEU A 15 7.07 -7.43 7.99
C LEU A 15 7.57 -7.67 9.41
N ALA A 16 8.84 -8.05 9.58
CA ALA A 16 9.46 -8.20 10.90
C ALA A 16 9.42 -6.89 11.71
N ASN A 17 9.75 -5.76 11.08
CA ASN A 17 9.72 -4.45 11.74
C ASN A 17 8.30 -4.06 12.16
N ILE A 18 7.32 -4.27 11.28
CA ILE A 18 5.91 -3.96 11.58
C ILE A 18 5.41 -4.86 12.70
N SER A 19 5.68 -6.16 12.65
CA SER A 19 5.29 -7.10 13.69
C SER A 19 5.93 -6.74 15.03
N ALA A 20 7.22 -6.43 15.08
CA ALA A 20 7.91 -6.09 16.33
C ALA A 20 7.32 -4.87 17.05
N LEU A 21 6.76 -3.91 16.31
CA LEU A 21 6.19 -2.68 16.86
C LEU A 21 4.70 -2.77 17.19
N LEU A 22 3.97 -3.70 16.57
CA LEU A 22 2.56 -3.91 16.88
C LEU A 22 2.37 -4.77 18.13
N ARG A 23 1.42 -4.38 18.98
CA ARG A 23 0.97 -5.23 20.10
C ARG A 23 0.07 -6.35 19.57
N PRO A 24 -0.06 -7.48 20.27
CA PRO A 24 -1.09 -8.47 19.96
C PRO A 24 -2.48 -7.83 19.90
N GLY A 25 -3.28 -8.20 18.90
CA GLY A 25 -4.55 -7.55 18.55
C GLY A 25 -4.41 -6.24 17.75
N GLY A 26 -3.19 -5.72 17.59
CA GLY A 26 -2.91 -4.53 16.79
C GLY A 26 -3.22 -4.74 15.31
N ILE A 27 -3.60 -3.65 14.64
CA ILE A 27 -4.04 -3.68 13.25
C ILE A 27 -2.96 -3.08 12.35
N PHE A 28 -2.61 -3.79 11.29
CA PHE A 28 -1.83 -3.28 10.17
C PHE A 28 -2.75 -3.10 8.98
N ILE A 29 -3.03 -1.84 8.65
CA ILE A 29 -3.80 -1.43 7.47
C ILE A 29 -2.86 -0.95 6.37
N GLY A 30 -3.21 -1.18 5.12
CA GLY A 30 -2.48 -0.59 4.00
C GLY A 30 -3.21 -0.70 2.69
N THR A 31 -2.73 0.09 1.73
CA THR A 31 -3.06 -0.04 0.31
C THR A 31 -1.81 -0.44 -0.46
N MET A 32 -1.98 -1.18 -1.53
CA MET A 32 -0.90 -1.48 -2.45
C MET A 32 -1.44 -1.81 -3.85
N PRO A 33 -0.61 -1.74 -4.89
CA PRO A 33 -0.99 -2.19 -6.22
C PRO A 33 -1.43 -3.67 -6.21
N ASP A 34 -2.53 -3.95 -6.88
CA ASP A 34 -3.09 -5.28 -7.06
C ASP A 34 -2.37 -5.99 -8.21
N ALA A 35 -1.54 -6.97 -7.85
CA ALA A 35 -0.77 -7.76 -8.81
C ALA A 35 -1.64 -8.47 -9.85
N ASN A 36 -2.85 -8.92 -9.49
CA ASN A 36 -3.72 -9.62 -10.44
C ASN A 36 -4.21 -8.66 -11.53
N VAL A 37 -4.59 -7.44 -11.15
CA VAL A 37 -5.04 -6.40 -12.07
C VAL A 37 -3.90 -5.98 -12.99
N ILE A 38 -2.73 -5.66 -12.43
CA ILE A 38 -1.57 -5.21 -13.19
C ILE A 38 -1.09 -6.30 -14.17
N VAL A 39 -0.95 -7.54 -13.70
CA VAL A 39 -0.50 -8.65 -14.56
C VAL A 39 -1.51 -8.97 -15.65
N LYS A 40 -2.81 -8.89 -15.35
CA LYS A 40 -3.87 -9.06 -16.36
C LYS A 40 -3.75 -8.00 -17.46
N LYS A 41 -3.74 -6.71 -17.08
CA LYS A 41 -3.60 -5.60 -18.04
C LYS A 41 -2.30 -5.69 -18.83
N TYR A 42 -1.20 -6.06 -18.19
CA TYR A 42 0.07 -6.24 -18.87
C TYR A 42 0.02 -7.33 -19.93
N ARG A 43 -0.62 -8.48 -19.64
CA ARG A 43 -0.79 -9.58 -20.60
C ARG A 43 -1.68 -9.23 -21.78
N GLU A 44 -2.64 -8.34 -21.58
CA GLU A 44 -3.57 -7.85 -22.62
C GLU A 44 -2.94 -6.77 -23.50
N ALA A 45 -1.92 -6.05 -23.01
CA ALA A 45 -1.22 -5.03 -23.79
C ALA A 45 -0.45 -5.64 -24.98
N GLU A 46 -0.26 -4.89 -26.06
CA GLU A 46 0.57 -5.34 -27.19
C GLU A 46 2.07 -5.24 -26.88
N GLY A 47 2.48 -4.20 -26.15
CA GLY A 47 3.87 -3.91 -25.83
C GLY A 47 4.24 -4.14 -24.36
N LEU A 48 5.30 -3.45 -23.94
CA LEU A 48 5.81 -3.47 -22.56
C LEU A 48 5.11 -2.48 -21.62
N ALA A 49 4.23 -1.63 -22.15
CA ALA A 49 3.54 -0.61 -21.41
C ALA A 49 2.04 -0.64 -21.66
N PHE A 50 1.28 -0.20 -20.65
CA PHE A 50 -0.16 0.05 -20.74
C PHE A 50 -0.50 1.23 -19.83
N GLY A 51 -1.64 1.88 -20.09
CA GLY A 51 -2.04 3.08 -19.39
C GLY A 51 -3.15 3.81 -20.13
N ASN A 52 -3.46 5.00 -19.64
CA ASN A 52 -4.43 5.91 -20.22
C ASN A 52 -3.90 7.36 -20.14
N SER A 53 -4.77 8.37 -20.16
CA SER A 53 -4.31 9.76 -20.14
C SER A 53 -3.66 10.18 -18.81
N VAL A 54 -4.03 9.55 -17.69
CA VAL A 54 -3.56 9.96 -16.35
C VAL A 54 -2.45 9.09 -15.78
N TYR A 55 -2.28 7.84 -16.27
CA TYR A 55 -1.23 6.94 -15.77
C TYR A 55 -0.64 6.06 -16.86
N TRP A 56 0.56 5.56 -16.60
CA TRP A 56 1.09 4.41 -17.34
C TRP A 56 1.97 3.51 -16.46
N ILE A 57 1.97 2.23 -16.80
CA ILE A 57 2.87 1.21 -16.25
C ILE A 57 3.72 0.67 -17.37
N ARG A 58 5.03 0.57 -17.14
CA ARG A 58 5.97 -0.03 -18.09
C ARG A 58 6.84 -1.09 -17.41
N PHE A 59 6.87 -2.28 -17.97
CA PHE A 59 7.79 -3.34 -17.58
C PHE A 59 9.12 -3.23 -18.36
N ASP A 60 10.18 -3.74 -17.74
CA ASP A 60 11.49 -3.86 -18.38
C ASP A 60 11.51 -5.05 -19.38
N GLU A 61 12.44 -5.02 -20.34
CA GLU A 61 12.59 -6.06 -21.39
C GLU A 61 12.74 -7.49 -20.84
N GLU A 62 13.29 -7.62 -19.63
CA GLU A 62 13.37 -8.89 -18.89
C GLU A 62 12.02 -9.59 -18.75
N PHE A 63 10.92 -8.83 -18.73
CA PHE A 63 9.55 -9.34 -18.57
C PHE A 63 8.75 -9.31 -19.87
N SER A 64 9.41 -9.20 -21.04
CA SER A 64 8.76 -9.16 -22.36
C SER A 64 7.90 -10.38 -22.68
N GLU A 65 8.25 -11.56 -22.14
CA GLU A 65 7.45 -12.78 -22.30
C GLU A 65 6.14 -12.79 -21.51
N LYS A 66 5.90 -11.81 -20.63
CA LYS A 66 4.71 -11.67 -19.77
C LYS A 66 4.42 -12.90 -18.89
N LYS A 67 5.48 -13.66 -18.60
CA LYS A 67 5.50 -14.83 -17.73
C LYS A 67 6.32 -14.53 -16.49
N PHE A 68 5.74 -14.84 -15.33
CA PHE A 68 6.36 -14.60 -14.03
C PHE A 68 6.51 -15.94 -13.31
N LYS A 69 7.73 -16.26 -12.87
CA LYS A 69 8.03 -17.54 -12.21
C LYS A 69 7.50 -17.53 -10.79
N SER A 70 6.57 -18.43 -10.47
CA SER A 70 6.06 -18.57 -9.09
C SER A 70 7.13 -18.94 -8.07
N SER A 71 8.24 -19.56 -8.52
CA SER A 71 9.39 -19.90 -7.67
C SER A 71 10.25 -18.70 -7.28
N ASN A 72 10.12 -17.56 -7.96
CA ASN A 72 10.80 -16.32 -7.62
C ASN A 72 9.84 -15.12 -7.72
N PRO A 73 8.98 -14.91 -6.70
CA PRO A 73 7.94 -13.89 -6.73
C PRO A 73 8.42 -12.49 -6.30
N PHE A 74 9.74 -12.24 -6.30
CA PHE A 74 10.36 -10.98 -5.86
C PHE A 74 11.13 -10.32 -7.01
N GLY A 75 11.37 -9.01 -6.91
CA GLY A 75 12.21 -8.29 -7.88
C GLY A 75 11.54 -8.03 -9.23
N ILE A 76 10.28 -8.45 -9.43
CA ILE A 76 9.51 -8.18 -10.64
C ILE A 76 9.15 -6.69 -10.67
N LYS A 77 10.00 -5.91 -11.33
CA LYS A 77 9.97 -4.45 -11.33
C LYS A 77 9.13 -3.92 -12.50
N TYR A 78 8.42 -2.84 -12.25
CA TYR A 78 7.83 -1.98 -13.28
C TYR A 78 8.05 -0.52 -12.91
N LYS A 79 7.97 0.35 -13.91
CA LYS A 79 7.94 1.81 -13.74
C LYS A 79 6.48 2.25 -13.72
N PHE A 80 6.06 2.95 -12.67
CA PHE A 80 4.73 3.53 -12.51
C PHE A 80 4.82 5.04 -12.65
N HIS A 81 3.95 5.59 -13.49
CA HIS A 81 3.75 7.03 -13.63
C HIS A 81 2.29 7.36 -13.41
N LEU A 82 2.06 8.41 -12.62
CA LEU A 82 0.76 9.03 -12.41
C LEU A 82 0.95 10.54 -12.57
N GLU A 83 0.16 11.14 -13.44
CA GLU A 83 0.19 12.57 -13.74
C GLU A 83 0.14 13.40 -12.45
N ASP A 84 0.99 14.42 -12.38
CA ASP A 84 1.14 15.35 -11.23
C ASP A 84 1.45 14.72 -9.86
N ALA A 85 1.72 13.41 -9.78
CA ALA A 85 1.93 12.71 -8.53
C ALA A 85 3.29 12.03 -8.42
N VAL A 86 3.56 11.03 -9.26
CA VAL A 86 4.74 10.17 -9.10
C VAL A 86 5.29 9.68 -10.43
N ASP A 87 6.61 9.55 -10.48
CA ASP A 87 7.31 8.73 -11.47
C ASP A 87 8.34 7.85 -10.72
N CYS A 88 8.01 6.59 -10.45
CA CYS A 88 8.81 5.75 -9.57
C CYS A 88 8.86 4.26 -9.95
N PRO A 89 9.94 3.56 -9.59
CA PRO A 89 10.01 2.12 -9.71
C PRO A 89 9.21 1.44 -8.59
N GLU A 90 8.38 0.47 -8.98
CA GLU A 90 7.59 -0.36 -8.08
C GLU A 90 7.83 -1.85 -8.37
N TRP A 91 7.31 -2.72 -7.51
CA TRP A 91 7.47 -4.16 -7.62
C TRP A 91 6.14 -4.90 -7.45
N ILE A 92 5.92 -5.90 -8.29
CA ILE A 92 4.74 -6.77 -8.20
C ILE A 92 4.76 -7.50 -6.87
N VAL A 93 3.63 -7.45 -6.16
CA VAL A 93 3.39 -8.16 -4.91
C VAL A 93 2.28 -9.19 -5.12
N PRO A 94 2.59 -10.46 -5.40
CA PRO A 94 1.57 -11.49 -5.45
C PRO A 94 0.90 -11.61 -4.08
N PHE A 95 -0.36 -11.17 -3.96
CA PHE A 95 -1.03 -11.09 -2.67
C PHE A 95 -1.04 -12.41 -1.87
N PRO A 96 -1.23 -13.60 -2.49
CA PRO A 96 -1.13 -14.87 -1.77
C PRO A 96 0.25 -15.09 -1.12
N VAL A 97 1.33 -14.66 -1.77
CA VAL A 97 2.70 -14.73 -1.24
C VAL A 97 2.87 -13.73 -0.10
N PHE A 98 2.35 -12.50 -0.26
CA PHE A 98 2.34 -11.51 0.82
C PHE A 98 1.59 -12.01 2.06
N LYS A 99 0.40 -12.58 1.86
CA LYS A 99 -0.41 -13.16 2.94
C LYS A 99 0.33 -14.31 3.63
N ALA A 100 0.93 -15.23 2.88
CA ALA A 100 1.69 -16.35 3.44
C ALA A 100 2.89 -15.85 4.24
N MET A 101 3.65 -14.90 3.70
CA MET A 101 4.78 -14.31 4.42
C MET A 101 4.33 -13.56 5.68
N ALA A 102 3.23 -12.82 5.62
CA ALA A 102 2.70 -12.12 6.79
C ALA A 102 2.26 -13.10 7.90
N ASP A 103 1.74 -14.28 7.54
CA ASP A 103 1.39 -15.35 8.48
C ASP A 103 2.59 -15.80 9.33
N GLU A 104 3.78 -15.88 8.72
CA GLU A 104 5.05 -16.19 9.40
C GLU A 104 5.46 -15.13 10.44
N PHE A 105 4.91 -13.92 10.36
CA PHE A 105 5.18 -12.79 11.28
C PHE A 105 4.01 -12.50 12.22
N ASP A 106 3.22 -13.53 12.56
CA ASP A 106 2.08 -13.49 13.46
C ASP A 106 0.92 -12.61 12.96
N PHE A 107 0.76 -12.41 11.65
CA PHE A 107 -0.41 -11.71 11.13
C PHE A 107 -1.48 -12.66 10.63
N GLU A 108 -2.75 -12.34 10.95
CA GLU A 108 -3.90 -12.92 10.28
C GLU A 108 -4.55 -11.91 9.34
N LEU A 109 -5.00 -12.37 8.18
CA LEU A 109 -5.76 -11.55 7.25
C LEU A 109 -7.18 -11.35 7.78
N VAL A 110 -7.57 -10.08 7.93
CA VAL A 110 -8.93 -9.68 8.31
C VAL A 110 -9.76 -9.38 7.06
N PHE A 111 -9.22 -8.59 6.12
CA PHE A 111 -9.84 -8.39 4.82
C PHE A 111 -8.82 -8.00 3.76
N VAL A 112 -9.16 -8.27 2.50
CA VAL A 112 -8.54 -7.71 1.31
C VAL A 112 -9.63 -7.44 0.28
N LYS A 113 -9.60 -6.26 -0.35
CA LYS A 113 -10.56 -5.87 -1.40
C LYS A 113 -9.85 -5.01 -2.43
N ASN A 114 -10.15 -5.22 -3.70
CA ASN A 114 -9.79 -4.23 -4.72
C ASN A 114 -10.52 -2.90 -4.39
N ASN A 115 -9.92 -1.77 -4.72
CA ASN A 115 -10.48 -0.46 -4.39
C ASN A 115 -11.87 -0.23 -5.01
N HIS A 116 -12.17 -0.79 -6.18
CA HIS A 116 -13.53 -0.71 -6.75
C HIS A 116 -14.56 -1.38 -5.84
N GLU A 117 -14.28 -2.61 -5.40
CA GLU A 117 -15.14 -3.35 -4.46
C GLU A 117 -15.21 -2.67 -3.10
N PHE A 118 -14.10 -2.09 -2.63
CA PHE A 118 -14.04 -1.35 -1.39
C PHE A 118 -14.95 -0.13 -1.44
N VAL A 119 -14.82 0.71 -2.48
CA VAL A 119 -15.62 1.92 -2.62
C VAL A 119 -17.10 1.57 -2.81
N ASP A 120 -17.44 0.60 -3.67
CA ASP A 120 -18.83 0.16 -3.86
C ASP A 120 -19.48 -0.32 -2.54
N GLU A 121 -18.76 -1.10 -1.72
CA GLU A 121 -19.29 -1.59 -0.46
C GLU A 121 -19.52 -0.46 0.56
N TYR A 122 -18.55 0.43 0.72
CA TYR A 122 -18.61 1.45 1.78
C TYR A 122 -19.44 2.68 1.38
N MET A 123 -19.61 2.96 0.08
CA MET A 123 -20.53 4.00 -0.41
C MET A 123 -22.01 3.63 -0.26
N LYS A 124 -22.34 2.45 0.28
CA LYS A 124 -23.71 2.08 0.69
C LYS A 124 -24.05 2.56 2.10
N LYS A 125 -23.09 3.11 2.84
CA LYS A 125 -23.26 3.55 4.24
C LYS A 125 -23.37 5.09 4.32
N PRO A 126 -24.46 5.64 4.87
CA PRO A 126 -24.70 7.08 4.89
C PRO A 126 -23.56 7.91 5.50
N GLU A 127 -22.91 7.39 6.55
CA GLU A 127 -21.80 8.06 7.22
C GLU A 127 -20.56 8.23 6.33
N PHE A 128 -20.32 7.30 5.40
CA PHE A 128 -19.17 7.38 4.49
C PHE A 128 -19.48 8.18 3.24
N ILE A 129 -20.73 8.17 2.76
CA ILE A 129 -21.16 9.03 1.66
C ILE A 129 -20.93 10.50 2.02
N GLU A 130 -21.40 10.94 3.20
CA GLU A 130 -21.26 12.33 3.64
C GLU A 130 -19.79 12.72 3.84
N LEU A 131 -18.95 11.80 4.33
CA LEU A 131 -17.52 12.03 4.45
C LEU A 131 -16.86 12.21 3.07
N MET A 132 -17.14 11.32 2.11
CA MET A 132 -16.56 11.38 0.77
C MET A 132 -16.97 12.66 0.03
N ARG A 133 -18.22 13.09 0.20
CA ARG A 133 -18.74 14.36 -0.34
C ARG A 133 -17.99 15.56 0.22
N ARG A 134 -17.81 15.63 1.55
CA ARG A 134 -17.07 16.73 2.21
C ARG A 134 -15.60 16.78 1.81
N LEU A 135 -14.99 15.62 1.57
CA LEU A 135 -13.60 15.53 1.15
C LEU A 135 -13.41 15.84 -0.35
N GLY A 136 -14.48 15.85 -1.15
CA GLY A 136 -14.36 15.91 -2.61
C GLY A 136 -13.56 14.73 -3.19
N ALA A 137 -13.56 13.59 -2.49
CA ALA A 137 -12.64 12.49 -2.82
C ALA A 137 -13.05 11.70 -4.07
N LEU A 138 -14.27 11.89 -4.56
CA LEU A 138 -14.76 11.30 -5.80
C LEU A 138 -15.00 12.34 -6.91
N GLY A 139 -14.58 13.60 -6.77
CA GLY A 139 -14.89 14.63 -7.76
C GLY A 139 -15.06 16.01 -7.13
N ASP A 140 -15.70 16.93 -7.86
CA ASP A 140 -15.88 18.30 -7.41
C ASP A 140 -16.85 18.37 -6.23
N GLY A 141 -16.29 18.23 -5.02
CA GLY A 141 -16.96 18.16 -3.72
C GLY A 141 -17.76 19.40 -3.30
N ASN A 142 -18.57 19.96 -4.20
CA ASN A 142 -19.54 21.02 -3.98
C ASN A 142 -20.67 21.08 -5.04
N GLN A 143 -20.67 20.30 -6.13
CA GLN A 143 -21.71 20.41 -7.18
C GLN A 143 -22.48 19.13 -7.53
N ASP A 144 -22.22 17.99 -6.86
CA ASP A 144 -22.99 16.72 -6.99
C ASP A 144 -23.16 16.17 -8.44
N GLN A 145 -22.44 16.67 -9.45
CA GLN A 145 -22.69 16.32 -10.86
C GLN A 145 -21.74 15.28 -11.45
N SER A 146 -20.59 15.01 -10.84
CA SER A 146 -19.64 14.03 -11.39
C SER A 146 -18.88 13.21 -10.34
N THR A 147 -18.59 11.95 -10.68
CA THR A 147 -17.57 11.15 -9.99
C THR A 147 -16.22 11.29 -10.69
N LEU A 148 -15.19 10.56 -10.23
CA LEU A 148 -13.93 10.38 -10.97
C LEU A 148 -14.22 10.05 -12.44
N SER A 149 -13.37 10.55 -13.33
CA SER A 149 -13.39 10.19 -14.75
C SER A 149 -13.11 8.70 -14.95
N PRO A 150 -13.46 8.12 -16.11
CA PRO A 150 -13.14 6.72 -16.41
C PRO A 150 -11.65 6.38 -16.25
N ASP A 151 -10.78 7.31 -16.65
CA ASP A 151 -9.33 7.14 -16.59
C ASP A 151 -8.81 7.14 -15.15
N GLU A 152 -9.32 8.03 -14.29
CA GLU A 152 -9.02 8.06 -12.86
C GLU A 152 -9.58 6.83 -12.12
N TRP A 153 -10.79 6.38 -12.48
CA TRP A 153 -11.36 5.13 -11.96
C TRP A 153 -10.49 3.93 -12.32
N GLU A 154 -9.88 3.93 -13.50
CA GLU A 154 -8.95 2.88 -13.88
C GLU A 154 -7.69 2.88 -13.00
N VAL A 155 -7.17 4.04 -12.61
CA VAL A 155 -6.06 4.13 -11.64
C VAL A 155 -6.48 3.56 -10.29
N ALA A 156 -7.66 3.93 -9.80
CA ALA A 156 -8.19 3.40 -8.55
C ALA A 156 -8.27 1.86 -8.59
N TYR A 157 -8.65 1.28 -9.74
CA TYR A 157 -8.73 -0.17 -9.95
C TYR A 157 -7.38 -0.89 -9.79
N LEU A 158 -6.25 -0.20 -10.03
CA LEU A 158 -4.92 -0.80 -9.90
C LEU A 158 -4.55 -1.12 -8.47
N TYR A 159 -5.31 -0.64 -7.48
CA TYR A 159 -4.98 -0.76 -6.07
C TYR A 159 -5.99 -1.62 -5.32
N LEU A 160 -5.49 -2.25 -4.25
CA LEU A 160 -6.30 -2.92 -3.25
C LEU A 160 -6.03 -2.33 -1.87
N ALA A 161 -7.01 -2.51 -0.98
CA ALA A 161 -6.89 -2.28 0.44
C ALA A 161 -6.83 -3.62 1.18
N PHE A 162 -5.99 -3.70 2.21
CA PHE A 162 -5.89 -4.89 3.06
C PHE A 162 -5.79 -4.50 4.53
N VAL A 163 -6.24 -5.43 5.38
CA VAL A 163 -6.09 -5.34 6.83
C VAL A 163 -5.62 -6.65 7.39
N LEU A 164 -4.53 -6.58 8.14
CA LEU A 164 -3.95 -7.65 8.92
C LEU A 164 -4.12 -7.35 10.41
N ARG A 165 -4.31 -8.38 11.22
CA ARG A 165 -4.32 -8.28 12.68
C ARG A 165 -3.17 -9.09 13.25
N LYS A 166 -2.44 -8.52 14.19
CA LYS A 166 -1.37 -9.24 14.89
C LYS A 166 -1.99 -10.24 15.86
N ARG A 167 -1.61 -11.51 15.74
CA ARG A 167 -1.96 -12.61 16.64
C ARG A 167 -1.22 -12.49 17.97
N GLY A 168 -1.64 -13.32 18.92
CA GLY A 168 -1.11 -13.39 20.27
C GLY A 168 -2.14 -12.95 21.31
N GLN A 169 -1.89 -13.31 22.57
CA GLN A 169 -2.74 -12.86 23.67
C GLN A 169 -2.45 -11.38 23.93
N PRO A 170 -3.47 -10.50 23.99
CA PRO A 170 -3.26 -9.14 24.45
C PRO A 170 -2.63 -9.22 25.84
N ASP A 171 -1.57 -8.45 26.06
CA ASP A 171 -0.89 -8.39 27.36
C ASP A 171 -1.97 -8.29 28.46
N GLN A 172 -2.15 -9.35 29.25
CA GLN A 172 -2.89 -9.28 30.50
C GLN A 172 -2.05 -8.41 31.41
N THR A 173 -2.25 -7.10 31.30
CA THR A 173 -1.74 -6.03 32.15
C THR A 173 -0.79 -6.50 33.27
N ARG A 174 0.50 -6.65 32.96
CA ARG A 174 1.50 -6.23 33.95
C ARG A 174 1.43 -4.71 33.98
N ARG A 175 0.55 -4.17 34.84
CA ARG A 175 0.68 -2.81 35.35
C ARG A 175 2.02 -2.73 36.07
N ASN A 176 3.11 -2.51 35.35
CA ASN A 176 4.35 -2.05 35.94
C ASN A 176 4.16 -0.55 36.22
N PRO A 177 4.16 -0.09 37.49
CA PRO A 177 3.99 1.32 37.81
C PRO A 177 5.20 2.16 37.42
N ARG A 178 6.30 1.53 36.99
CA ARG A 178 7.48 2.20 36.44
C ARG A 178 7.35 2.33 34.93
N ARG A 179 6.53 3.30 34.51
CA ARG A 179 6.77 3.99 33.23
C ARG A 179 8.11 4.69 33.39
N ASP A 180 9.17 4.10 32.85
CA ASP A 180 10.35 4.88 32.50
C ASP A 180 9.92 5.82 31.38
N LYS A 181 9.50 7.03 31.75
CA LYS A 181 9.39 8.13 30.81
C LYS A 181 10.83 8.44 30.45
N GLY A 182 11.35 7.77 29.42
CA GLY A 182 12.65 8.09 28.84
C GLY A 182 12.74 9.60 28.73
N LYS A 183 13.57 10.20 29.57
CA LYS A 183 13.79 11.64 29.54
C LYS A 183 14.51 11.90 28.23
N MET A 184 13.77 12.35 27.21
CA MET A 184 14.40 13.09 26.11
C MET A 184 14.95 14.38 26.73
N GLN A 185 16.21 14.35 27.16
CA GLN A 185 17.00 15.55 27.34
C GLN A 185 17.63 15.85 25.98
N LEU A 186 16.88 16.53 25.12
CA LEU A 186 17.49 17.29 24.04
C LEU A 186 17.94 18.60 24.66
N THR A 187 19.25 18.79 24.75
CA THR A 187 19.86 20.05 25.17
C THR A 187 19.91 21.00 23.97
N LYS A 188 20.08 22.30 24.20
CA LYS A 188 20.19 23.28 23.10
C LYS A 188 21.40 23.00 22.20
N ASP A 189 22.39 22.26 22.69
CA ASP A 189 23.58 21.86 21.95
C ASP A 189 23.32 20.69 21.00
N ASP A 190 22.18 19.98 21.15
CA ASP A 190 21.75 18.88 20.27
C ASP A 190 20.95 19.37 19.04
N ILE A 191 20.83 20.68 18.84
CA ILE A 191 20.08 21.31 17.74
C ILE A 191 21.07 22.00 16.78
N GLU A 192 21.37 21.38 15.64
CA GLU A 192 22.06 22.05 14.53
C GLU A 192 21.04 22.87 13.72
N ASN A 193 21.16 24.21 13.77
CA ASN A 193 20.46 25.09 12.85
C ASN A 193 21.20 25.09 11.51
N VAL A 194 20.64 24.40 10.52
CA VAL A 194 21.07 24.52 9.13
C VAL A 194 20.56 25.86 8.60
N ASN A 195 21.28 26.94 8.90
CA ASN A 195 21.11 28.21 8.22
C ASN A 195 21.61 28.04 6.79
N GLY A 196 20.66 28.01 5.84
CA GLY A 196 20.97 28.05 4.41
C GLY A 196 21.79 29.30 4.10
N ALA A 197 23.00 29.08 3.60
CA ALA A 197 23.75 30.10 2.89
C ALA A 197 23.22 30.14 1.44
N VAL A 198 22.61 31.30 1.12
CA VAL A 198 22.40 31.97 -0.17
C VAL A 198 22.41 31.10 -1.44
#